data_AF-A0A0A9DXQ9-F1
#
_entry.id   AF-A0A0A9DXQ9-F1
#
_cell.length_a   1.000
_cell.length_b   1.000
_cell.length_c   1.000
_cell.angle_alpha   90.00
_cell.angle_beta   90.00
_cell.angle_gamma   90.00
#
_symmetry.space_group_name_H-M   'P 1'
#
loop_
_entity.id
_entity.type
_entity.pdbx_description
1 polymer ?
#
loop_
_entity_poly.entity_id
_entity_poly.type
_entity_poly.pdbx_seq_one_letter_code
_entity_poly.pdbx_strand_id
1 'polypeptide(L)'
;MCGCPARLLVLCNKNREYYISIFVPDHNHDLVESCGEKRHLHSHQSIDQATKDMVRYLRENNVSLSKVRCILGSMNGSVDNLTFSKKRLKTVCSDIASELISDDM
;
A
#
# COMPACT_ATOMS: atom_id res chain seq x y z
N MET A 1 19.16 6.34 -2.86
CA MET A 1 18.97 5.05 -2.14
C MET A 1 20.18 4.85 -1.24
N CYS A 2 20.00 4.35 -0.01
CA CYS A 2 21.05 4.22 1.02
C CYS A 2 22.05 3.06 0.78
N GLY A 3 21.94 2.32 -0.33
CA GLY A 3 22.88 1.24 -0.67
C GLY A 3 22.89 0.09 0.33
N CYS A 4 21.73 -0.24 0.93
CA CYS A 4 21.64 -1.28 1.95
C CYS A 4 22.08 -2.66 1.40
N PRO A 5 22.98 -3.38 2.08
CA PRO A 5 23.49 -4.67 1.62
C PRO A 5 22.53 -5.84 1.92
N ALA A 6 21.53 -5.61 2.80
CA ALA A 6 20.58 -6.61 3.24
C ALA A 6 19.77 -7.18 2.07
N ARG A 7 19.76 -8.50 1.92
CA ARG A 7 19.03 -9.20 0.85
C ARG A 7 18.78 -10.66 1.17
N LEU A 8 17.69 -11.18 0.61
CA LEU A 8 17.33 -12.59 0.63
C LEU A 8 17.12 -13.06 -0.81
N LEU A 9 17.80 -14.12 -1.22
CA LEU A 9 17.54 -14.80 -2.50
C LEU A 9 16.94 -16.17 -2.21
N VAL A 10 15.72 -16.38 -2.68
CA VAL A 10 15.04 -17.68 -2.62
C VAL A 10 15.05 -18.28 -4.02
N LEU A 11 15.53 -19.51 -4.15
CA LEU A 11 15.54 -20.28 -5.39
C LEU A 11 14.65 -21.51 -5.25
N CYS A 12 14.09 -21.96 -6.37
CA CYS A 12 13.31 -23.18 -6.45
C CYS A 12 14.15 -24.22 -7.21
N ASN A 13 14.36 -25.39 -6.61
CA ASN A 13 15.11 -26.47 -7.25
C ASN A 13 14.23 -27.26 -8.25
N LYS A 14 14.84 -28.23 -8.94
CA LYS A 14 14.12 -29.09 -9.91
C LYS A 14 13.01 -29.94 -9.26
N ASN A 15 13.10 -30.19 -7.96
CA ASN A 15 12.11 -30.94 -7.19
C ASN A 15 10.97 -30.05 -6.67
N ARG A 16 10.92 -28.77 -7.09
CA ARG A 16 9.96 -27.75 -6.63
C ARG A 16 10.09 -27.39 -5.14
N GLU A 17 11.26 -27.61 -4.56
CA GLU A 17 11.56 -27.22 -3.18
C GLU A 17 12.20 -25.84 -3.19
N TYR A 18 11.71 -24.96 -2.32
CA TYR A 18 12.27 -23.62 -2.13
C TYR A 18 13.40 -23.65 -1.11
N TYR A 19 14.51 -22.97 -1.40
CA TYR A 19 15.63 -22.83 -0.49
C TYR A 19 16.23 -21.43 -0.55
N ILE A 20 16.88 -21.03 0.54
CA ILE A 20 17.57 -19.75 0.65
C ILE A 20 18.98 -19.91 0.08
N SER A 21 19.27 -19.21 -1.02
CA SER A 21 20.59 -19.23 -1.67
C SER A 21 21.52 -18.13 -1.16
N ILE A 22 20.98 -16.97 -0.79
CA ILE A 22 21.73 -15.86 -0.21
C ILE A 22 20.92 -15.28 0.93
N PHE A 23 21.57 -15.07 2.07
CA PHE A 23 21.00 -14.35 3.20
C PHE A 23 22.03 -13.37 3.75
N VAL A 24 21.75 -12.08 3.63
CA VAL A 24 22.52 -11.00 4.26
C VAL A 24 21.54 -10.25 5.18
N PRO A 25 21.61 -10.47 6.51
CA PRO A 25 20.68 -9.86 7.45
C PRO A 25 21.10 -8.44 7.88
N ASP A 26 22.37 -8.09 7.71
CA ASP A 26 22.91 -6.84 8.23
C ASP A 26 22.43 -5.64 7.44
N HIS A 27 21.89 -4.66 8.16
CA HIS A 27 21.46 -3.37 7.62
C HIS A 27 22.50 -2.31 7.93
N ASN A 28 22.62 -1.31 7.04
CA ASN A 28 23.46 -0.13 7.25
C ASN A 28 22.63 1.10 7.69
N HIS A 29 21.40 0.87 8.15
CA HIS A 29 20.46 1.89 8.58
C HIS A 29 19.47 1.29 9.58
N ASP A 30 18.80 2.14 10.36
CA ASP A 30 17.79 1.70 11.31
C ASP A 30 16.58 1.09 10.60
N LEU A 31 15.93 0.13 11.27
CA LEU A 31 14.68 -0.46 10.81
C LEU A 31 13.50 0.40 11.25
N VAL A 32 12.46 0.41 10.42
CA VAL A 32 11.24 1.14 10.72
C VAL A 32 10.38 0.33 11.69
N GLU A 33 10.19 0.83 12.91
CA GLU A 33 9.49 0.10 13.96
C GLU A 33 7.99 0.41 14.00
N SER A 34 7.61 1.69 13.88
CA SER A 34 6.22 2.10 14.09
C SER A 34 5.32 1.81 12.88
N CYS A 35 4.04 1.49 13.14
CA CYS A 35 3.02 1.34 12.10
C CYS A 35 2.85 2.64 11.28
N GLY A 36 3.01 3.80 11.92
CA GLY A 36 2.92 5.10 11.27
C GLY A 36 4.01 5.33 10.23
N GLU A 37 5.25 4.95 10.53
CA GLU A 37 6.37 5.07 9.60
C GLU A 37 6.31 4.01 8.49
N LYS A 38 5.91 2.77 8.81
CA LYS A 38 5.75 1.69 7.82
C LYS A 38 4.79 2.08 6.70
N ARG A 39 3.72 2.82 7.01
CA ARG A 39 2.75 3.37 6.05
C ARG A 39 3.37 4.31 4.99
N HIS A 40 4.54 4.87 5.28
CA HIS A 40 5.28 5.72 4.34
C HIS A 40 6.24 4.94 3.44
N LEU A 41 6.50 3.66 3.73
CA LEU A 41 7.30 2.80 2.86
C LEU A 41 6.56 2.52 1.56
N HIS A 42 7.26 2.68 0.43
CA HIS A 42 6.65 2.48 -0.88
C HIS A 42 6.07 1.07 -1.05
N SER A 43 6.73 0.05 -0.49
CA SER A 43 6.28 -1.34 -0.50
C SER A 43 4.95 -1.58 0.23
N HIS A 44 4.58 -0.69 1.16
CA HIS A 44 3.35 -0.82 1.96
C HIS A 44 2.22 0.10 1.48
N GLN A 45 2.47 0.88 0.42
CA GLN A 45 1.52 1.84 -0.13
C GLN A 45 0.60 1.25 -1.20
N SER A 46 0.70 -0.05 -1.49
CA SER A 46 -0.23 -0.71 -2.40
C SER A 46 -1.65 -0.68 -1.82
N ILE A 47 -2.59 -0.28 -2.66
CA ILE A 47 -4.03 -0.37 -2.39
C ILE A 47 -4.52 -1.45 -3.35
N ASP A 48 -5.06 -2.52 -2.81
CA ASP A 48 -5.61 -3.62 -3.59
C ASP A 48 -6.83 -3.17 -4.40
N GLN A 49 -7.19 -3.95 -5.42
CA GLN A 49 -8.25 -3.57 -6.35
C GLN A 49 -9.61 -3.45 -5.65
N ALA A 50 -9.95 -4.35 -4.72
CA ALA A 50 -11.22 -4.30 -4.01
C ALA A 50 -11.35 -3.02 -3.16
N THR A 51 -10.27 -2.60 -2.51
CA THR A 51 -10.23 -1.32 -1.80
C THR A 51 -10.37 -0.14 -2.77
N LYS A 52 -9.76 -0.18 -3.96
CA LYS A 52 -9.94 0.87 -4.98
C LYS A 52 -11.38 0.95 -5.49
N ASP A 53 -12.03 -0.19 -5.73
CA ASP A 53 -13.42 -0.25 -6.19
C ASP A 53 -14.37 0.31 -5.12
N MET A 54 -14.13 0.00 -3.84
CA MET A 54 -14.84 0.61 -2.71
C MET A 54 -14.65 2.13 -2.69
N VAL A 55 -13.41 2.61 -2.87
CA VAL A 55 -13.13 4.05 -2.95
C VAL A 55 -13.90 4.69 -4.11
N ARG A 56 -13.88 4.07 -5.29
CA ARG A 56 -14.60 4.55 -6.47
C ARG A 56 -16.10 4.68 -6.19
N TYR A 57 -16.73 3.61 -5.72
CA TYR A 57 -18.14 3.59 -5.35
C TYR A 57 -18.50 4.73 -4.37
N LEU A 58 -17.70 4.93 -3.33
CA LEU A 58 -17.93 6.02 -2.37
C LEU A 58 -17.74 7.41 -3.00
N ARG A 59 -16.77 7.58 -3.90
CA ARG A 59 -16.50 8.87 -4.55
C ARG A 59 -17.59 9.26 -5.55
N GLU A 60 -18.12 8.30 -6.30
CA GLU A 60 -19.28 8.48 -7.18
C GLU A 60 -20.53 8.90 -6.38
N ASN A 61 -20.67 8.39 -5.16
CA ASN A 61 -21.74 8.76 -4.22
C ASN A 61 -21.42 10.00 -3.38
N ASN A 62 -20.54 10.88 -3.85
CA ASN A 62 -20.19 12.16 -3.23
C ASN A 62 -19.66 12.06 -1.79
N VAL A 63 -19.11 10.92 -1.39
CA VAL A 63 -18.50 10.76 -0.07
C VAL A 63 -17.14 11.46 -0.05
N SER A 64 -16.99 12.43 0.85
CA SER A 64 -15.73 13.17 0.99
C SER A 64 -14.54 12.28 1.34
N LEU A 65 -13.33 12.65 0.90
CA LEU A 65 -12.09 11.92 1.19
C LEU A 65 -11.89 11.59 2.68
N SER A 66 -12.22 12.52 3.58
CA SER A 66 -12.12 12.29 5.03
C SER A 66 -13.04 11.17 5.48
N LYS A 67 -14.29 11.15 4.99
CA LYS A 67 -15.26 10.09 5.30
C LYS A 67 -14.86 8.75 4.67
N VAL A 68 -14.38 8.74 3.43
CA VAL A 68 -13.82 7.53 2.79
C VAL A 68 -12.74 6.92 3.66
N ARG A 69 -11.78 7.74 4.13
CA ARG A 69 -10.71 7.26 5.02
C ARG A 69 -11.24 6.69 6.33
N CYS A 70 -12.24 7.33 6.94
CA CYS A 70 -12.86 6.82 8.16
C CYS A 70 -13.57 5.48 7.93
N ILE A 71 -14.33 5.35 6.85
CA ILE A 71 -15.04 4.10 6.49
C ILE A 71 -14.05 2.96 6.29
N LEU A 72 -12.99 3.19 5.49
CA LEU A 72 -11.92 2.20 5.31
C LEU A 72 -11.26 1.85 6.64
N GLY A 73 -10.98 2.85 7.48
CA GLY A 73 -10.46 2.61 8.83
C GLY A 73 -11.36 1.68 9.65
N SER A 74 -12.67 1.95 9.68
CA SER A 74 -13.64 1.11 10.40
C SER A 74 -13.72 -0.32 9.85
N MET A 75 -13.66 -0.50 8.52
CA MET A 75 -13.62 -1.83 7.89
C MET A 75 -12.37 -2.63 8.28
N ASN A 76 -11.25 -1.93 8.49
CA ASN A 76 -9.98 -2.51 8.94
C ASN A 76 -9.81 -2.47 10.48
N GLY A 77 -10.88 -2.20 11.22
CA GLY A 77 -10.90 -2.12 12.69
C GLY A 77 -10.36 -0.81 13.30
N SER A 78 -9.49 -0.09 12.59
CA SER A 78 -9.07 1.27 12.93
C SER A 78 -8.42 1.97 11.72
N VAL A 79 -8.50 3.30 11.69
CA VAL A 79 -7.73 4.14 10.75
C VAL A 79 -6.22 3.95 10.87
N ASP A 80 -5.72 3.41 11.98
CA ASP A 80 -4.29 3.10 12.18
C ASP A 80 -3.88 1.80 11.51
N ASN A 81 -4.83 0.90 11.25
CA ASN A 81 -4.59 -0.38 10.60
C ASN A 81 -4.48 -0.28 9.08
N LEU A 82 -4.80 0.87 8.48
CA LEU A 82 -4.61 1.05 7.03
C LEU A 82 -3.12 0.98 6.67
N THR A 83 -2.77 0.23 5.64
CA THR A 83 -1.38 0.07 5.20
C THR A 83 -0.86 1.28 4.41
N PHE A 84 -1.77 2.08 3.83
CA PHE A 84 -1.45 3.21 2.95
C PHE A 84 -1.66 4.58 3.60
N SER A 85 -0.93 5.58 3.10
CA SER A 85 -1.00 6.95 3.60
C SER A 85 -2.24 7.70 3.12
N LYS A 86 -2.65 8.73 3.87
CA LYS A 86 -3.70 9.68 3.43
C LYS A 86 -3.35 10.31 2.07
N LYS A 87 -2.06 10.57 1.83
CA LYS A 87 -1.57 11.11 0.56
C LYS A 87 -1.84 10.13 -0.59
N ARG A 88 -1.60 8.83 -0.39
CA ARG A 88 -1.90 7.82 -1.41
C ARG A 88 -3.37 7.65 -1.69
N LEU A 89 -4.21 7.63 -0.65
CA LEU A 89 -5.66 7.64 -0.84
C LEU A 89 -6.11 8.88 -1.64
N LYS A 90 -5.51 10.05 -1.37
CA LYS A 90 -5.80 11.28 -2.14
C LYS A 90 -5.43 11.12 -3.62
N THR A 91 -4.28 10.54 -3.93
CA THR A 91 -3.88 10.25 -5.33
C THR A 91 -4.91 9.35 -6.00
N VAL A 92 -5.31 8.23 -5.38
CA VAL A 92 -6.33 7.34 -5.95
C VAL A 92 -7.66 8.06 -6.20
N CYS A 93 -8.12 8.90 -5.26
CA CYS A 93 -9.32 9.69 -5.49
C CYS A 93 -9.18 10.70 -6.62
N SER A 94 -8.00 11.27 -6.83
CA SER A 94 -7.72 12.18 -7.96
C SER A 94 -7.73 11.42 -9.28
N ASP A 95 -7.10 10.25 -9.34
CA ASP A 95 -7.08 9.41 -10.54
C ASP A 95 -8.50 9.00 -10.95
N ILE A 96 -9.32 8.55 -9.99
CA ILE A 96 -10.73 8.21 -10.22
C ILE A 96 -11.53 9.44 -10.71
N ALA A 97 -11.30 10.62 -10.12
CA ALA A 97 -11.99 11.82 -10.57
C ALA A 97 -11.62 12.21 -12.01
N SER A 98 -10.36 12.01 -12.40
CA SER A 98 -9.93 12.22 -13.79
C SER A 98 -10.54 11.21 -14.75
N GLU A 99 -10.66 9.94 -14.37
CA GLU A 99 -11.34 8.90 -15.16
C GLU A 99 -12.82 9.22 -15.38
N LEU A 100 -13.53 9.63 -14.32
CA LEU A 100 -14.95 10.00 -14.42
C LEU A 100 -15.17 11.21 -15.33
N ILE A 101 -14.27 12.21 -15.28
CA ILE A 101 -14.34 13.37 -16.18
C ILE A 101 -14.11 12.96 -17.63
N SER A 102 -13.21 12.00 -17.90
CA SER A 102 -12.97 11.55 -19.27
C SER A 102 -14.11 10.73 -19.86
N ASP A 103 -14.85 9.98 -19.05
CA ASP A 103 -15.99 9.17 -19.52
C ASP A 103 -17.21 10.05 -19.88
N ASP A 104 -17.32 11.26 -19.31
CA ASP A 104 -18.39 12.24 -19.57
C ASP A 104 -18.12 13.14 -20.81
N MET A 105 -16.96 13.02 -21.46
CA MET A 105 -16.52 13.84 -22.61
C MET A 105 -16.61 13.08 -23.94
#